data_AF-A0A3A5A8X4-F1
#
_entry.id   AF-A0A3A5A8X4-F1
#
_cell.length_a   1.000
_cell.length_b   1.000
_cell.length_c   1.000
_cell.angle_alpha   90.00
_cell.angle_beta   90.00
_cell.angle_gamma   90.00
#
_symmetry.space_group_name_H-M   'P 1'
#
loop_
_entity.id
_entity.type
_entity.pdbx_description
1 polymer ?
#
loop_
_entity_poly.entity_id
_entity_poly.type
_entity_poly.pdbx_seq_one_letter_code
_entity_poly.pdbx_strand_id
1 'polypeptide(L)'
;MGFNPLKEKGIPIEKQMLSWSELNVRPYDKNKVHPYTRTRIIFMNGIEVEAAIFGHQFHRHTDDVDLKRKLALTRRVEQQQQKAINWLIPANESGLEVTIG
;
A
#
# COMPACT_ATOMS: atom_id res chain seq x y z
N MET A 1 -12.29 -16.97 17.16
CA MET A 1 -12.99 -15.68 16.97
C MET A 1 -12.49 -15.12 15.64
N GLY A 2 -13.36 -14.92 14.64
CA GLY A 2 -12.95 -14.52 13.29
C GLY A 2 -12.81 -13.00 13.14
N PHE A 3 -11.84 -12.56 12.34
CA PHE A 3 -11.67 -11.15 11.97
C PHE A 3 -12.88 -10.68 11.14
N ASN A 4 -13.53 -9.60 11.56
CA ASN A 4 -14.61 -8.98 10.80
C ASN A 4 -14.21 -7.53 10.43
N PRO A 5 -13.74 -7.28 9.18
CA PRO A 5 -13.22 -5.98 8.77
C PRO A 5 -14.27 -4.86 8.86
N LEU A 6 -15.57 -5.18 8.84
CA LEU A 6 -16.65 -4.19 8.93
C LEU A 6 -16.91 -3.72 10.37
N LYS A 7 -16.38 -4.43 11.36
CA LYS A 7 -16.51 -4.08 12.79
C LYS A 7 -15.24 -3.45 13.37
N GLU A 8 -14.13 -3.51 12.63
CA GLU A 8 -12.87 -2.93 13.06
C GLU A 8 -12.88 -1.41 12.90
N LYS A 9 -12.42 -0.71 13.94
CA LYS A 9 -12.23 0.73 13.88
C LYS A 9 -10.97 1.00 13.04
N GLY A 10 -11.17 1.36 11.77
CA GLY A 10 -10.10 1.82 10.90
C GLY A 10 -9.44 3.10 11.42
N ILE A 11 -8.35 3.51 10.76
CA ILE A 11 -7.64 4.75 11.10
C ILE A 11 -8.34 5.91 10.36
N PRO A 12 -8.67 7.04 11.01
CA PRO A 12 -9.18 8.22 10.31
C PRO A 12 -8.20 8.69 9.22
N ILE A 13 -8.71 9.13 8.06
CA ILE A 13 -7.88 9.43 6.88
C ILE A 13 -6.81 10.50 7.18
N GLU A 14 -7.11 11.43 8.09
CA GLU A 14 -6.22 12.51 8.52
C GLU A 14 -5.01 11.98 9.31
N LYS A 15 -5.11 10.78 9.88
CA LYS A 15 -4.06 10.12 10.66
C LYS A 15 -3.34 9.01 9.89
N GLN A 16 -3.72 8.76 8.64
CA GLN A 16 -3.08 7.74 7.80
C GLN A 16 -1.88 8.29 7.01
N MET A 17 -1.73 9.62 6.95
CA MET A 17 -0.61 10.25 6.25
C MET A 17 0.68 10.10 7.05
N LEU A 18 1.72 9.61 6.39
CA LEU A 18 3.03 9.35 7.00
C LEU A 18 4.00 10.50 6.70
N SER A 19 4.83 10.84 7.69
CA SER A 19 6.01 11.70 7.51
C SER A 19 7.11 10.98 6.74
N TRP A 20 8.11 11.72 6.25
CA TRP A 20 9.26 11.13 5.55
C TRP A 20 10.07 10.17 6.42
N SER A 21 10.21 10.47 7.72
CA SER A 21 10.88 9.58 8.67
C SER A 21 10.11 8.27 8.88
N GLU A 22 8.78 8.31 8.84
CA GLU A 22 7.94 7.11 8.98
C GLU A 22 7.87 6.28 7.69
N LEU A 23 7.97 6.92 6.53
CA LEU A 23 8.05 6.24 5.23
C LEU A 23 9.37 5.52 5.01
N ASN A 24 10.45 5.97 5.64
CA ASN A 24 11.78 5.37 5.53
C ASN A 24 11.88 4.07 6.33
N VAL A 25 11.26 3.01 5.81
CA VAL A 25 11.27 1.69 6.42
C VAL A 25 12.63 0.99 6.24
N ARG A 26 12.96 0.08 7.16
CA ARG A 26 14.14 -0.77 7.05
C ARG A 26 13.81 -2.01 6.19
N PRO A 27 14.56 -2.26 5.09
CA PRO A 27 14.37 -3.47 4.29
C PRO A 27 14.60 -4.75 5.09
N TYR A 28 13.93 -5.83 4.70
CA TYR A 28 14.13 -7.14 5.32
C TYR A 28 15.38 -7.86 4.79
N ASP A 29 15.86 -8.86 5.52
CA ASP A 29 16.94 -9.75 5.08
C ASP A 29 16.35 -10.95 4.33
N LYS A 30 16.57 -11.00 3.01
CA LYS A 30 15.96 -12.02 2.13
C LYS A 30 16.33 -13.46 2.48
N ASN A 31 17.45 -13.68 3.18
CA ASN A 31 17.91 -15.02 3.58
C ASN A 31 17.38 -15.46 4.95
N LYS A 32 16.82 -14.55 5.73
CA LYS A 32 16.31 -14.81 7.09
C LYS A 32 14.80 -14.71 7.20
N VAL A 33 14.18 -13.95 6.30
CA VAL A 33 12.74 -13.72 6.34
C VAL A 33 11.98 -14.98 5.92
N HIS A 34 10.84 -15.24 6.56
CA HIS A 34 9.96 -16.33 6.17
C HIS A 34 9.37 -16.07 4.76
N PRO A 35 9.28 -17.08 3.88
CA PRO A 35 8.77 -16.89 2.51
C PRO A 35 7.39 -16.23 2.45
N TYR A 36 6.48 -16.60 3.35
CA TYR A 36 5.15 -15.96 3.42
C TYR A 36 5.18 -14.47 3.75
N THR A 37 6.22 -13.97 4.40
CA THR A 37 6.37 -12.52 4.61
C THR A 37 6.66 -11.83 3.28
N ARG A 38 7.51 -12.42 2.43
CA ARG A 38 7.74 -11.91 1.06
C ARG A 38 6.46 -11.95 0.25
N THR A 39 5.72 -13.07 0.29
CA THR A 39 4.42 -13.19 -0.38
C THR A 39 3.44 -12.12 0.06
N ARG A 40 3.36 -11.81 1.37
CA ARG A 40 2.51 -10.73 1.88
C ARG A 40 2.96 -9.37 1.37
N ILE A 41 4.26 -9.08 1.34
CA ILE A 41 4.79 -7.81 0.85
C ILE A 41 4.45 -7.63 -0.63
N ILE A 42 4.69 -8.64 -1.47
CA ILE A 42 4.36 -8.64 -2.90
C ILE A 42 2.85 -8.44 -3.09
N PHE A 43 2.04 -9.21 -2.37
CA PHE A 43 0.58 -9.15 -2.46
C PHE A 43 0.03 -7.79 -2.06
N MET A 44 0.45 -7.27 -0.91
CA MET A 44 0.02 -5.95 -0.43
C MET A 44 0.49 -4.83 -1.37
N ASN A 45 1.71 -4.92 -1.91
CA ASN A 45 2.17 -3.94 -2.90
C ASN A 45 1.26 -3.90 -4.13
N GLY A 46 0.88 -5.07 -4.65
CA GLY A 46 -0.04 -5.19 -5.78
C GLY A 46 -1.43 -4.60 -5.50
N ILE A 47 -1.97 -4.85 -4.29
CA ILE A 47 -3.25 -4.25 -3.86
C ILE A 47 -3.16 -2.72 -3.86
N GLU A 48 -2.12 -2.15 -3.28
CA GLU A 48 -2.00 -0.69 -3.19
C GLU A 48 -1.77 -0.02 -4.55
N VAL A 49 -1.03 -0.68 -5.46
CA VAL A 49 -0.87 -0.21 -6.84
C VAL A 49 -2.22 -0.17 -7.54
N GLU A 50 -3.00 -1.23 -7.45
CA GLU A 50 -4.31 -1.30 -8.10
C GLU A 50 -5.30 -0.31 -7.48
N ALA A 51 -5.30 -0.16 -6.15
CA ALA A 51 -6.14 0.84 -5.47
C ALA A 51 -5.83 2.27 -5.94
N ALA A 52 -4.54 2.61 -6.09
CA ALA A 52 -4.12 3.91 -6.60
C ALA A 52 -4.56 4.14 -8.06
N ILE A 53 -4.43 3.13 -8.91
CA ILE A 53 -4.84 3.18 -10.33
C ILE A 53 -6.37 3.28 -10.43
N PHE A 54 -7.10 2.43 -9.71
CA PHE A 54 -8.56 2.43 -9.66
C PHE A 54 -9.09 3.79 -9.21
N GLY A 55 -8.57 4.33 -8.10
CA GLY A 55 -8.96 5.66 -7.63
C GLY A 55 -8.67 6.74 -8.68
N HIS A 56 -7.60 6.59 -9.45
CA HIS A 56 -7.26 7.56 -10.49
C HIS A 56 -8.24 7.47 -11.66
N GLN A 57 -8.60 6.25 -12.07
CA GLN A 57 -9.64 6.02 -13.07
C GLN A 57 -10.97 6.61 -12.63
N PHE A 58 -11.41 6.30 -11.40
CA PHE A 58 -12.68 6.80 -10.88
C PHE A 58 -12.72 8.34 -10.84
N HIS A 59 -11.63 8.99 -10.42
CA HIS A 59 -11.54 10.45 -10.44
C HIS A 59 -11.79 11.06 -11.83
N ARG A 60 -11.39 10.38 -12.92
CA ARG A 60 -11.60 10.85 -14.30
C ARG A 60 -13.02 10.62 -14.83
N HIS A 61 -13.78 9.74 -14.17
CA HIS A 61 -15.11 9.29 -14.60
C HIS A 61 -16.24 9.77 -13.68
N THR A 62 -15.99 10.78 -12.86
CA THR A 62 -17.01 11.43 -12.04
C THR A 62 -16.98 12.94 -12.25
N ASP A 63 -18.11 13.60 -12.08
CA ASP A 63 -18.21 15.07 -12.15
C ASP A 63 -18.33 15.71 -10.76
N ASP A 64 -18.57 14.92 -9.72
CA ASP A 64 -18.68 15.38 -8.34
C ASP A 64 -17.30 15.83 -7.80
N VAL A 65 -17.20 17.12 -7.49
CA VAL A 65 -15.98 17.76 -6.99
C VAL A 65 -15.62 17.28 -5.57
N ASP A 66 -16.60 17.06 -4.71
CA ASP A 66 -16.34 16.60 -3.34
C ASP A 66 -15.89 15.14 -3.32
N LEU A 67 -16.45 14.32 -4.21
CA LEU A 67 -15.96 12.96 -4.42
C LEU A 67 -14.53 12.97 -4.99
N LYS A 68 -14.22 13.83 -5.96
CA LYS A 68 -12.85 13.99 -6.49
C LYS A 68 -11.84 14.34 -5.41
N ARG A 69 -12.19 15.25 -4.49
CA ARG A 69 -11.33 15.62 -3.35
C ARG A 69 -11.08 14.42 -2.44
N LYS A 70 -12.12 13.65 -2.09
CA LYS A 70 -11.97 12.42 -1.28
C LYS A 70 -11.09 11.39 -1.98
N LEU A 71 -11.31 11.15 -3.28
CA LEU A 71 -10.49 10.24 -4.08
C LEU A 71 -9.03 10.69 -4.17
N ALA A 72 -8.76 12.00 -4.24
CA ALA A 72 -7.39 12.52 -4.23
C ALA A 72 -6.68 12.25 -2.90
N LEU A 73 -7.37 12.45 -1.76
CA LEU A 73 -6.83 12.15 -0.44
C LEU A 73 -6.58 10.65 -0.25
N THR A 74 -7.56 9.80 -0.57
CA THR A 74 -7.40 8.34 -0.48
C THR A 74 -6.22 7.86 -1.31
N ARG A 75 -6.13 8.26 -2.58
CA ARG A 75 -4.99 7.87 -3.44
C ARG A 75 -3.64 8.31 -2.89
N ARG A 76 -3.57 9.46 -2.23
CA ARG A 76 -2.32 9.93 -1.64
C ARG A 76 -1.86 9.00 -0.52
N VAL A 77 -2.80 8.50 0.28
CA VAL A 77 -2.54 7.50 1.31
C VAL A 77 -2.11 6.17 0.68
N GLU A 78 -2.83 5.64 -0.32
CA GLU A 78 -2.45 4.37 -0.97
C GLU A 78 -1.05 4.46 -1.59
N GLN A 79 -0.70 5.59 -2.21
CA GLN A 79 0.66 5.81 -2.73
C GLN A 79 1.73 5.82 -1.63
N GLN A 80 1.41 6.29 -0.43
CA GLN A 80 2.34 6.25 0.70
C GLN A 80 2.48 4.83 1.25
N GLN A 81 1.38 4.09 1.38
CA GLN A 81 1.38 2.70 1.81
C GLN A 81 2.13 1.81 0.81
N GLN A 82 1.87 1.98 -0.49
CA GLN A 82 2.59 1.30 -1.57
C GLN A 82 4.10 1.52 -1.46
N LYS A 83 4.54 2.76 -1.25
CA LYS A 83 5.98 3.08 -1.09
C LYS A 83 6.57 2.45 0.16
N ALA A 84 5.87 2.54 1.29
CA ALA A 84 6.33 1.93 2.54
C ALA A 84 6.50 0.42 2.38
N ILE A 85 5.55 -0.26 1.74
CA ILE A 85 5.64 -1.71 1.48
C ILE A 85 6.75 -2.01 0.47
N ASN A 86 6.85 -1.25 -0.63
CA ASN A 86 7.85 -1.45 -1.66
C ASN A 86 9.28 -1.31 -1.10
N TRP A 87 9.51 -0.35 -0.21
CA TRP A 87 10.82 -0.10 0.38
C TRP A 87 11.21 -1.13 1.46
N LEU A 88 10.32 -2.06 1.84
CA LEU A 88 10.73 -3.23 2.61
C LEU A 88 11.55 -4.22 1.76
N ILE A 89 11.38 -4.20 0.44
CA ILE A 89 12.11 -5.08 -0.48
C ILE A 89 13.56 -4.60 -0.59
N PRO A 90 14.56 -5.46 -0.29
CA PRO A 90 15.95 -5.06 -0.36
C PRO A 90 16.42 -4.98 -1.82
N ALA A 91 17.40 -4.10 -2.10
CA ALA A 91 17.90 -3.85 -3.45
C ALA A 91 18.58 -5.05 -4.13
N ASN A 92 18.87 -6.12 -3.39
CA ASN A 92 19.48 -7.35 -3.88
C ASN A 92 18.46 -8.46 -4.23
N GLU A 93 17.17 -8.13 -4.27
CA GLU A 93 16.15 -8.97 -4.89
C GLU A 93 15.94 -8.60 -6.36
N SER A 94 15.81 -9.63 -7.18
CA SER A 94 15.56 -9.52 -8.62
C SER A 94 14.08 -9.27 -8.92
N GLY A 95 13.80 -8.78 -10.13
CA GLY A 95 12.44 -8.61 -10.64
C GLY A 95 11.60 -9.89 -10.59
N LEU A 96 12.22 -11.06 -10.76
CA LEU A 96 11.53 -12.35 -10.68
C LEU A 96 11.14 -12.70 -9.24
N GLU A 97 12.08 -12.54 -8.28
CA GLU A 97 11.82 -12.77 -6.85
C GLU A 97 10.62 -11.94 -6.34
N VAL A 98 10.50 -10.69 -6.80
CA VAL A 98 9.41 -9.79 -6.39
C VAL A 98 8.10 -10.00 -7.14
N THR A 99 8.10 -10.78 -8.23
CA THR A 99 6.90 -11.02 -9.05
C THR A 99 6.29 -12.40 -8.80
N ILE A 100 7.11 -13.44 -8.66
CA ILE A 100 6.66 -14.84 -8.56
C ILE A 100 7.06 -15.53 -7.24
N GLY A 101 7.96 -14.92 -6.44
CA GLY A 101 8.33 -15.38 -5.09
C GLY A 101 9.54 -16.29 -4.98
#